data_AF-A0A3S2K2C1-F1
#
_entry.id   AF-A0A3S2K2C1-F1
#
_cell.length_a   1.000
_cell.length_b   1.000
_cell.length_c   1.000
_cell.angle_alpha   90.00
_cell.angle_beta   90.00
_cell.angle_gamma   90.00
#
_symmetry.space_group_name_H-M   'P 1'
#
loop_
_entity.id
_entity.type
_entity.pdbx_description
1 polymer ?
#
loop_
_entity_poly.entity_id
_entity_poly.type
_entity_poly.pdbx_seq_one_letter_code
_entity_poly.pdbx_strand_id
1 'polypeptide(L)'
;MDAKVVSKAKLPSRYVTVGPARAPHRSYLYAMGLSAAEIAQPLVGVASCWNEAAPCNISLMRQAQVVKKGVAAASGTPREFCTITVTDGIAMGHQGMKSSLVSREVIADSVELTMRGHCYDAL
;
A
#
# COMPACT_ATOMS: atom_id res chain seq x y z
N MET A 1 18.45 7.95 18.92
CA MET A 1 18.29 6.49 18.88
C MET A 1 18.71 6.07 17.49
N ASP A 2 19.84 5.37 17.35
CA ASP A 2 20.33 4.96 16.04
C ASP A 2 19.39 3.90 15.46
N ALA A 3 18.66 4.28 14.41
CA ALA A 3 17.74 3.38 13.74
C ALA A 3 18.52 2.17 13.20
N LYS A 4 18.18 0.98 13.68
CA LYS A 4 18.82 -0.27 13.29
C LYS A 4 18.60 -0.46 11.79
N VAL A 5 19.67 -0.45 11.00
CA VAL A 5 19.61 -0.65 9.54
C VAL A 5 19.04 -2.05 9.27
N VAL A 6 17.84 -2.11 8.69
CA VAL A 6 17.17 -3.38 8.37
C VAL A 6 17.77 -3.93 7.07
N SER A 7 18.39 -5.11 7.15
CA SER A 7 18.92 -5.78 5.97
C SER A 7 17.79 -6.29 5.07
N LYS A 8 17.84 -5.94 3.78
CA LYS A 8 16.90 -6.43 2.77
C LYS A 8 17.18 -7.84 2.27
N ALA A 9 18.23 -8.52 2.74
CA ALA A 9 18.63 -9.83 2.21
C ALA A 9 17.49 -10.87 2.22
N LYS A 10 16.58 -10.80 3.19
CA LYS A 10 15.41 -11.69 3.31
C LYS A 10 14.06 -11.02 3.00
N LEU A 11 14.06 -9.72 2.69
CA LEU A 11 12.84 -8.95 2.48
C LEU A 11 12.39 -9.01 1.00
N PRO A 12 11.08 -9.11 0.70
CA PRO A 12 10.57 -9.12 -0.68
C PRO A 12 11.11 -7.99 -1.55
N SER A 13 11.21 -6.76 -1.03
CA SER A 13 11.60 -5.57 -1.79
C SER A 13 13.02 -5.65 -2.36
N ARG A 14 13.85 -6.61 -1.93
CA ARG A 14 15.14 -6.89 -2.57
C ARG A 14 15.02 -7.17 -4.06
N TYR A 15 13.92 -7.78 -4.50
CA TYR A 15 13.68 -8.12 -5.91
C TYR A 15 13.50 -6.89 -6.80
N VAL A 16 13.21 -5.72 -6.22
CA VAL A 16 13.01 -4.46 -6.95
C VAL A 16 14.00 -3.37 -6.54
N THR A 17 14.76 -3.55 -5.46
CA THR A 17 15.69 -2.51 -4.95
C THR A 17 17.16 -2.92 -4.93
N VAL A 18 17.51 -4.20 -4.77
CA VAL A 18 18.89 -4.62 -4.48
C VAL A 18 19.60 -5.14 -5.74
N GLY A 19 20.82 -4.65 -5.97
CA GLY A 19 21.73 -5.11 -7.02
C GLY A 19 21.62 -4.36 -8.36
N PRO A 20 22.64 -4.47 -9.24
CA PRO A 20 22.70 -3.71 -10.49
C PRO A 20 21.53 -4.02 -11.44
N ALA A 21 21.13 -5.29 -11.55
CA ALA A 21 20.03 -5.73 -12.41
C ALA A 21 18.66 -5.12 -12.06
N ARG A 22 18.52 -4.51 -10.87
CA ARG A 22 17.29 -3.84 -10.42
C ARG A 22 17.31 -2.33 -10.66
N ALA A 23 18.28 -1.83 -11.40
CA ALA A 23 18.32 -0.42 -11.83
C ALA A 23 17.04 0.03 -12.55
N PRO A 24 16.42 -0.75 -13.47
CA PRO A 24 15.17 -0.35 -14.10
C PRO A 24 14.01 -0.22 -13.11
N HIS A 25 13.91 -1.08 -12.10
CA HIS A 25 12.88 -0.95 -11.07
C HIS A 25 13.11 0.27 -10.19
N ARG A 26 14.37 0.52 -9.80
CA ARG A 26 14.72 1.71 -9.02
C ARG A 26 14.48 3.02 -9.77
N SER A 27 14.55 3.05 -11.11
CA SER A 27 14.26 4.28 -11.85
C SER A 27 12.83 4.76 -11.64
N TYR A 28 11.84 3.84 -11.56
CA TYR A 28 10.47 4.18 -11.19
C TYR A 28 10.37 4.70 -9.75
N LEU A 29 11.11 4.10 -8.81
CA LEU A 29 11.14 4.56 -7.41
C LEU A 29 11.71 6.00 -7.32
N TYR A 30 12.78 6.29 -8.06
CA TYR A 30 13.34 7.63 -8.16
C TYR A 30 12.38 8.62 -8.85
N ALA A 31 11.68 8.19 -9.91
CA ALA A 31 10.68 9.01 -10.59
C ALA A 31 9.50 9.37 -9.68
N MET A 32 9.22 8.55 -8.65
CA MET A 32 8.26 8.86 -7.59
C MET A 32 8.82 9.78 -6.48
N GLY A 33 10.05 10.27 -6.63
CA GLY A 33 10.69 11.19 -5.68
C GLY A 33 11.35 10.52 -4.48
N LEU A 34 11.48 9.18 -4.45
CA LEU A 34 12.14 8.49 -3.35
C LEU A 34 13.66 8.68 -3.44
N SER A 35 14.27 8.99 -2.29
CA SER A 35 15.72 9.02 -2.15
C SER A 35 16.32 7.61 -2.11
N ALA A 36 17.63 7.51 -2.35
CA ALA A 36 18.36 6.25 -2.20
C ALA A 36 18.25 5.66 -0.77
N ALA A 37 18.15 6.54 0.24
CA ALA A 37 17.98 6.14 1.63
C ALA A 37 16.60 5.50 1.88
N GLU A 38 15.53 6.11 1.37
CA GLU A 38 14.18 5.54 1.45
C GLU A 38 14.08 4.22 0.66
N ILE A 39 14.67 4.15 -0.53
CA ILE A 39 14.72 2.90 -1.31
C ILE A 39 15.45 1.78 -0.56
N ALA A 40 16.40 2.11 0.32
CA ALA A 40 17.11 1.14 1.15
C ALA A 40 16.32 0.69 2.40
N GLN A 41 15.29 1.44 2.81
CA GLN A 41 14.39 1.08 3.92
C GLN A 41 13.34 0.04 3.50
N PRO A 42 12.73 -0.70 4.44
CA PRO A 42 11.59 -1.57 4.12
C PRO A 42 10.47 -0.79 3.42
N LEU A 43 9.94 -1.33 2.33
CA LEU A 43 8.79 -0.76 1.63
C LEU A 43 7.52 -1.26 2.31
N VAL A 44 6.70 -0.35 2.86
CA VAL A 44 5.51 -0.72 3.64
C VAL A 44 4.27 -0.23 2.89
N GLY A 45 3.41 -1.16 2.48
CA GLY A 45 2.12 -0.85 1.89
C GLY A 45 1.24 -0.10 2.89
N VAL A 46 0.42 0.83 2.41
CA VAL A 46 -0.64 1.46 3.23
C VAL A 46 -1.93 1.37 2.41
N ALA A 47 -2.69 0.30 2.63
CA ALA A 47 -3.94 0.07 1.92
C ALA A 47 -5.07 0.92 2.49
N SER A 48 -5.80 1.62 1.63
CA SER A 48 -6.96 2.42 2.00
C SER A 48 -8.17 2.03 1.15
N CYS A 49 -9.34 1.92 1.78
CA CYS A 49 -10.63 1.78 1.05
C CYS A 49 -11.29 3.15 0.85
N TRP A 50 -10.51 4.25 0.83
CA TRP A 50 -11.05 5.59 0.71
C TRP A 50 -11.83 5.76 -0.61
N ASN A 51 -13.02 6.34 -0.49
CA ASN A 51 -13.78 6.91 -1.59
C ASN A 51 -14.86 7.87 -1.03
N GLU A 52 -15.54 8.54 -1.94
CA GLU A 52 -16.65 9.46 -1.65
C GLU A 52 -18.03 8.78 -1.72
N ALA A 53 -18.06 7.44 -1.81
CA ALA A 53 -19.32 6.71 -1.98
C ALA A 53 -20.15 6.68 -0.69
N ALA A 54 -19.53 6.78 0.49
CA ALA A 54 -20.22 6.74 1.77
C ALA A 54 -19.42 7.34 2.92
N PRO A 55 -20.11 7.83 3.98
CA PRO A 55 -19.46 8.47 5.13
C PRO A 55 -18.48 7.58 5.89
N CYS A 56 -18.67 6.25 5.84
CA CYS A 56 -17.75 5.29 6.45
C CYS A 56 -16.33 5.33 5.86
N ASN A 57 -16.16 5.77 4.61
CA ASN A 57 -14.87 5.69 3.89
C ASN A 57 -14.16 7.04 3.75
N ILE A 58 -14.88 8.16 3.85
CA ILE A 58 -14.33 9.51 3.57
C ILE A 58 -13.13 9.84 4.45
N SER A 59 -13.13 9.39 5.70
CA SER A 59 -12.05 9.67 6.64
C SER A 59 -10.76 8.86 6.39
N LEU A 60 -10.81 7.84 5.53
CA LEU A 60 -9.69 6.92 5.33
C LEU A 60 -8.50 7.59 4.60
N MET A 61 -8.74 8.59 3.73
CA MET A 61 -7.63 9.31 3.07
C MET A 61 -6.74 10.02 4.09
N ARG A 62 -7.34 10.79 5.02
CA ARG A 62 -6.58 11.49 6.07
C ARG A 62 -5.90 10.52 7.03
N GLN A 63 -6.53 9.39 7.33
CA GLN A 63 -5.95 8.36 8.19
C GLN A 63 -4.73 7.71 7.52
N ALA A 64 -4.81 7.39 6.23
CA ALA A 64 -3.67 6.90 5.45
C ALA A 64 -2.50 7.88 5.49
N GLN A 65 -2.74 9.19 5.34
CA GLN A 65 -1.68 10.20 5.47
C GLN A 65 -1.00 10.19 6.85
N VAL A 66 -1.75 9.94 7.94
CA VAL A 66 -1.18 9.83 9.29
C VAL A 66 -0.37 8.53 9.43
N VAL A 67 -0.87 7.40 8.92
CA VAL A 67 -0.14 6.12 8.93
C VAL A 67 1.20 6.25 8.22
N LYS A 68 1.22 6.89 7.04
CA LYS A 68 2.47 7.12 6.27
C LYS A 68 3.51 7.87 7.10
N LYS A 69 3.10 8.88 7.87
CA LYS A 69 4.01 9.61 8.77
C LYS A 69 4.60 8.70 9.85
N GLY A 70 3.79 7.81 10.43
CA GLY A 70 4.24 6.83 11.41
C GLY A 70 5.26 5.85 10.83
N VAL A 71 4.98 5.30 9.64
CA VAL A 71 5.91 4.42 8.91
C VAL A 71 7.24 5.13 8.63
N ALA A 72 7.19 6.36 8.11
CA ALA A 72 8.39 7.17 7.84
C ALA A 72 9.20 7.46 9.11
N ALA A 73 8.53 7.82 10.20
CA ALA A 73 9.17 8.05 11.50
C ALA A 73 9.85 6.78 12.07
N ALA A 74 9.34 5.60 11.72
CA ALA A 74 9.91 4.30 12.08
C ALA A 74 10.98 3.80 11.09
N SER A 75 11.47 4.65 10.18
CA SER A 75 12.46 4.29 9.14
C SER A 75 11.97 3.23 8.15
N GLY A 76 10.67 3.21 7.85
CA GLY A 76 10.09 2.52 6.70
C GLY A 76 9.72 3.51 5.59
N THR A 77 9.64 3.05 4.35
CA THR A 77 9.18 3.86 3.21
C THR A 77 7.73 3.51 2.88
N PRO A 78 6.76 4.39 3.19
CA PRO A 78 5.35 4.10 2.99
C PRO A 78 4.93 4.17 1.52
N ARG A 79 4.12 3.20 1.10
CA ARG A 79 3.58 3.05 -0.24
C ARG A 79 2.07 2.92 -0.17
N GLU A 80 1.39 4.06 -0.21
CA GLU A 80 -0.07 4.12 -0.19
C GLU A 80 -0.68 3.62 -1.50
N PHE A 81 -1.77 2.87 -1.38
CA PHE A 81 -2.60 2.46 -2.51
C PHE A 81 -4.05 2.30 -2.05
N CYS A 82 -4.98 2.34 -3.00
CA CYS A 82 -6.40 2.19 -2.72
C CYS A 82 -6.97 0.87 -3.26
N THR A 83 -7.98 0.36 -2.57
CA THR A 83 -8.87 -0.69 -3.04
C THR A 83 -10.31 -0.20 -3.03
N ILE A 84 -11.19 -0.91 -3.72
CA ILE A 84 -12.61 -0.59 -3.82
C ILE A 84 -13.34 -0.87 -2.50
N THR A 85 -14.58 -0.38 -2.39
CA THR A 85 -15.52 -0.85 -1.38
C THR A 85 -16.94 -0.54 -1.85
N VAL A 86 -17.89 -1.38 -1.45
CA VAL A 86 -19.32 -1.22 -1.73
C VAL A 86 -20.01 -0.87 -0.41
N THR A 87 -20.94 0.08 -0.45
CA THR A 87 -21.69 0.49 0.74
C THR A 87 -23.04 -0.21 0.79
N ASP A 88 -23.20 -1.13 1.73
CA ASP A 88 -24.44 -1.89 1.90
C ASP A 88 -25.65 -0.98 2.08
N GLY A 89 -25.53 0.07 2.91
CA GLY A 89 -26.63 1.02 3.14
C GLY A 89 -27.15 1.71 1.87
N ILE A 90 -26.32 1.83 0.83
CA ILE A 90 -26.72 2.34 -0.48
C ILE A 90 -27.26 1.21 -1.36
N ALA A 91 -26.59 0.05 -1.36
CA ALA A 91 -26.91 -1.08 -2.23
C ALA A 91 -28.19 -1.85 -1.83
N MET A 92 -28.68 -1.64 -0.60
CA MET A 92 -29.87 -2.31 -0.06
C MET A 92 -31.13 -2.04 -0.90
N GLY A 93 -31.93 -3.10 -1.12
CA GLY A 93 -33.24 -2.99 -1.75
C GLY A 93 -33.25 -3.00 -3.29
N HIS A 94 -32.09 -3.13 -3.94
CA HIS A 94 -32.01 -3.27 -5.40
C HIS A 94 -30.91 -4.24 -5.84
N GLN A 95 -30.72 -4.40 -7.16
CA GLN A 95 -29.77 -5.37 -7.74
C GLN A 95 -28.31 -5.14 -7.32
N GLY A 96 -27.96 -3.97 -6.79
CA GLY A 96 -26.61 -3.63 -6.34
C GLY A 96 -26.14 -4.45 -5.14
N MET A 97 -27.06 -4.97 -4.32
CA MET A 97 -26.71 -5.82 -3.17
C MET A 97 -25.96 -7.09 -3.59
N LYS A 98 -26.11 -7.54 -4.84
CA LYS A 98 -25.34 -8.66 -5.42
C LYS A 98 -23.84 -8.39 -5.50
N SER A 99 -23.43 -7.12 -5.49
CA SER A 99 -22.04 -6.68 -5.52
C SER A 99 -21.41 -6.57 -4.11
N SER A 100 -22.20 -6.64 -3.04
CA SER A 100 -21.70 -6.43 -1.67
C SER A 100 -20.74 -7.55 -1.25
N LEU A 101 -21.21 -8.80 -1.18
CA LEU A 101 -20.40 -9.90 -0.63
C LEU A 101 -19.14 -10.20 -1.46
N VAL A 102 -19.25 -10.14 -2.80
CA VAL A 102 -18.10 -10.37 -3.69
C VAL A 102 -17.04 -9.26 -3.56
N SER A 103 -17.40 -8.06 -3.12
CA SER A 103 -16.41 -6.99 -2.89
C SER A 103 -15.33 -7.38 -1.88
N ARG A 104 -15.64 -8.28 -0.92
CA ARG A 104 -14.68 -8.82 0.04
C ARG A 104 -13.52 -9.55 -0.67
N GLU A 105 -13.83 -10.41 -1.63
CA GLU A 105 -12.81 -11.17 -2.38
C GLU A 105 -11.99 -10.23 -3.26
N VAL A 106 -12.65 -9.28 -3.93
CA VAL A 106 -11.97 -8.29 -4.77
C VAL A 106 -11.01 -7.41 -3.93
N ILE A 107 -11.40 -7.05 -2.69
CA ILE A 107 -10.54 -6.33 -1.76
C ILE A 107 -9.32 -7.18 -1.39
N ALA A 108 -9.52 -8.44 -1.02
CA ALA A 108 -8.43 -9.35 -0.68
C ALA A 108 -7.44 -9.51 -1.86
N ASP A 109 -7.97 -9.81 -3.04
CA ASP A 109 -7.19 -10.02 -4.26
C ASP A 109 -6.44 -8.74 -4.67
N SER A 110 -7.08 -7.58 -4.65
CA SER A 110 -6.44 -6.32 -5.02
C SER A 110 -5.28 -5.93 -4.08
N VAL A 111 -5.41 -6.20 -2.78
CA VAL A 111 -4.36 -5.99 -1.79
C VAL A 111 -3.23 -6.99 -2.03
N GLU A 112 -3.54 -8.27 -2.21
CA GLU A 112 -2.56 -9.32 -2.50
C GLU A 112 -1.75 -9.03 -3.78
N LEU A 113 -2.44 -8.66 -4.86
CA LEU A 113 -1.85 -8.31 -6.15
C LEU A 113 -0.91 -7.12 -6.02
N THR A 114 -1.31 -6.07 -5.29
CA THR A 114 -0.45 -4.90 -5.07
C THR A 114 0.79 -5.28 -4.28
N MET A 115 0.62 -5.98 -3.15
CA MET A 115 1.70 -6.38 -2.25
C MET A 115 2.74 -7.27 -2.95
N ARG A 116 2.27 -8.30 -3.66
CA ARG A 116 3.15 -9.24 -4.38
C ARG A 116 3.78 -8.61 -5.62
N GLY A 117 2.98 -7.90 -6.42
CA GLY A 117 3.43 -7.27 -7.67
C GLY A 117 4.52 -6.23 -7.46
N HIS A 118 4.45 -5.47 -6.36
CA HIS A 118 5.43 -4.43 -6.04
C HIS A 118 6.48 -4.87 -5.02
N CYS A 119 6.41 -6.12 -4.54
CA CYS A 119 7.32 -6.69 -3.56
C CYS A 119 7.43 -5.86 -2.27
N TYR A 120 6.30 -5.40 -1.71
CA TYR A 120 6.30 -4.70 -0.43
C TYR A 120 6.62 -5.68 0.72
N ASP A 121 7.28 -5.16 1.75
CA ASP A 121 7.85 -5.94 2.85
C ASP A 121 6.84 -6.15 3.99
N ALA A 122 5.89 -5.23 4.13
CA ALA A 122 4.80 -5.24 5.12
C ALA A 122 3.60 -4.44 4.58
N LEU A 123 2.42 -4.65 5.18
CA LEU A 123 1.17 -3.97 4.91
C LEU A 123 0.68 -3.21 6.15
#